data_AF-A0A521ZJI2-F1
#
_entry.id   AF-A0A521ZJI2-F1
#
_cell.length_a   1.000
_cell.length_b   1.000
_cell.length_c   1.000
_cell.angle_alpha   90.00
_cell.angle_beta   90.00
_cell.angle_gamma   90.00
#
_symmetry.space_group_name_H-M   'P 1'
#
loop_
_entity.id
_entity.type
_entity.pdbx_description
1 polymer ?
#
loop_
_entity_poly.entity_id
_entity_poly.type
_entity_poly.pdbx_seq_one_letter_code
_entity_poly.pdbx_strand_id
1 'polypeptide(L)'
;EIARGGRYDNIGKTFGRARPATGFSADLKFLALLSKADYQAESSTVIFAPCGDDCDLVEKIRDLRAQGSVVIQQLPGQSGGAFELKCSAVLEKHNQNWQILPLI
;
A
#
# COMPACT_ATOMS: atom_id res chain seq x y z
N GLU A 1 -12.72 -10.55 -22.48
CA GLU A 1 -11.48 -10.44 -23.29
C GLU A 1 -10.41 -9.78 -22.42
N ILE A 2 -9.23 -10.37 -22.28
CA ILE A 2 -8.23 -9.96 -21.26
C ILE A 2 -7.33 -8.83 -21.78
N ALA A 3 -6.95 -8.90 -23.05
CA ALA A 3 -6.18 -7.88 -23.73
C ALA A 3 -6.55 -7.81 -25.22
N ARG A 4 -6.36 -6.64 -25.82
CA ARG A 4 -6.50 -6.38 -27.26
C ARG A 4 -5.32 -5.59 -27.75
N GLY A 5 -4.76 -5.96 -28.89
CA GLY A 5 -3.65 -5.22 -29.49
C GLY A 5 -3.46 -5.47 -30.97
N GLY A 6 -2.60 -4.68 -31.58
CA GLY A 6 -2.27 -4.77 -32.99
C GLY A 6 -1.72 -3.45 -33.54
N ARG A 7 -1.44 -3.48 -34.85
CA ARG A 7 -1.05 -2.30 -35.62
C ARG A 7 -2.26 -1.42 -35.92
N TYR A 8 -2.07 -0.11 -35.85
CA TYR A 8 -3.03 0.89 -36.27
C TYR A 8 -2.33 2.00 -37.06
N ASP A 9 -2.87 2.35 -38.22
CA ASP A 9 -2.21 3.28 -39.15
C ASP A 9 -2.74 4.72 -39.09
N ASN A 10 -3.96 4.91 -38.59
CA ASN A 10 -4.72 6.13 -38.83
C ASN A 10 -5.20 6.87 -37.58
N ILE A 11 -4.96 6.37 -36.36
CA ILE A 11 -5.36 7.07 -35.12
C ILE A 11 -4.73 8.48 -35.03
N GLY A 12 -3.50 8.64 -35.53
CA GLY A 12 -2.82 9.94 -35.59
C GLY A 12 -3.48 10.98 -36.51
N LYS A 13 -4.39 10.57 -37.42
CA LYS A 13 -5.06 11.48 -38.37
C LYS A 13 -5.89 12.53 -37.64
N THR A 14 -6.52 12.17 -36.53
CA THR A 14 -7.29 13.09 -35.67
C THR A 14 -6.39 14.16 -35.01
N PHE A 15 -5.08 13.92 -34.95
CA PHE A 15 -4.07 14.81 -34.35
C PHE A 15 -3.17 15.49 -35.41
N GLY A 16 -3.60 15.55 -36.66
CA GLY A 16 -2.94 16.33 -37.72
C GLY A 16 -1.98 15.56 -38.64
N ARG A 17 -1.63 14.30 -38.33
CA ARG A 17 -0.85 13.44 -39.25
C ARG A 17 -1.07 11.97 -39.00
N ALA A 18 -1.48 11.22 -40.03
CA ALA A 18 -1.46 9.76 -39.97
C ALA A 18 -0.02 9.26 -39.75
N ARG A 19 0.16 8.35 -38.77
CA ARG A 19 1.42 7.69 -38.45
C ARG A 19 1.10 6.25 -38.03
N PRO A 20 1.80 5.25 -38.60
CA PRO A 20 1.66 3.88 -38.14
C PRO A 20 2.18 3.72 -36.72
N ALA A 21 1.47 2.95 -35.91
CA ALA A 21 1.86 2.61 -34.56
C ALA A 21 1.31 1.22 -34.18
N THR A 22 1.80 0.66 -33.09
CA THR A 22 1.38 -0.64 -32.55
C THR A 22 1.27 -0.56 -31.04
N GLY A 23 0.40 -1.35 -30.44
CA GLY A 23 0.21 -1.38 -29.00
C GLY A 23 -0.88 -2.35 -28.60
N PHE A 24 -1.11 -2.44 -27.29
CA PHE A 24 -2.20 -3.21 -26.72
C PHE A 24 -2.80 -2.49 -25.51
N SER A 25 -4.00 -2.89 -25.14
CA SER A 25 -4.69 -2.51 -23.92
C SER A 25 -5.12 -3.77 -23.19
N ALA A 26 -5.16 -3.73 -21.86
CA ALA A 26 -5.65 -4.82 -21.02
C ALA A 26 -6.48 -4.26 -19.86
N ASP A 27 -7.43 -5.06 -19.38
CA ASP A 27 -8.23 -4.70 -18.21
C ASP A 27 -7.50 -5.13 -16.93
N LEU A 28 -6.96 -4.16 -16.20
CA LEU A 28 -6.25 -4.41 -14.95
C LEU A 28 -7.13 -5.02 -13.85
N LYS A 29 -8.44 -4.74 -13.82
CA LYS A 29 -9.37 -5.35 -12.85
C LYS A 29 -9.56 -6.83 -13.16
N PHE A 30 -9.73 -7.15 -14.44
CA PHE A 30 -9.89 -8.53 -14.87
C PHE A 30 -8.59 -9.33 -14.69
N LEU A 31 -7.43 -8.72 -14.97
CA LEU A 31 -6.13 -9.29 -14.66
C LEU A 31 -5.93 -9.51 -13.15
N ALA A 32 -6.31 -8.55 -12.30
CA ALA A 32 -6.23 -8.70 -10.85
C ALA A 32 -7.11 -9.84 -10.33
N LEU A 33 -8.32 -10.01 -10.89
CA LEU A 33 -9.24 -11.09 -10.52
C LEU A 33 -8.73 -12.47 -10.97
N LEU A 34 -8.08 -12.55 -12.13
CA LEU A 34 -7.47 -13.79 -12.62
C LEU A 34 -6.12 -14.11 -11.98
N SER A 35 -5.51 -13.15 -11.31
CA SER A 35 -4.25 -13.33 -10.62
C SER A 35 -4.43 -14.41 -9.55
N LYS A 36 -3.80 -15.58 -9.75
CA LYS A 36 -3.56 -16.57 -8.70
C LYS A 36 -2.39 -16.18 -7.81
N ALA A 37 -2.02 -14.90 -7.78
CA ALA A 37 -1.24 -14.43 -6.65
C ALA A 37 -2.11 -14.74 -5.44
N ASP A 38 -1.77 -15.84 -4.76
CA ASP A 38 -1.89 -15.92 -3.34
C ASP A 38 -1.13 -14.68 -2.83
N TYR A 39 -1.79 -13.53 -2.86
CA TYR A 39 -1.67 -12.57 -1.79
C TYR A 39 -2.20 -13.31 -0.55
N GLN A 40 -1.48 -14.37 -0.12
CA GLN A 40 -0.91 -14.30 1.20
C GLN A 40 -0.29 -12.92 1.22
N ALA A 41 -1.07 -11.92 1.65
CA ALA A 41 -0.51 -10.76 2.28
C ALA A 41 0.44 -11.42 3.27
N GLU A 42 1.74 -11.49 2.92
CA GLU A 42 2.78 -11.94 3.84
C GLU A 42 2.48 -11.12 5.06
N SER A 43 1.90 -11.78 6.06
CA SER A 43 0.98 -11.20 7.04
C SER A 43 1.51 -9.86 7.52
N SER A 44 1.18 -8.78 6.79
CA SER A 44 1.99 -7.58 6.86
C SER A 44 1.57 -6.96 8.16
N THR A 45 2.40 -7.10 9.19
CA THR A 45 2.05 -6.69 10.54
C THR A 45 1.56 -5.26 10.46
N VAL A 46 0.28 -5.06 10.78
CA VAL A 46 -0.33 -3.75 10.79
C VAL A 46 -0.18 -3.23 12.21
N ILE A 47 0.69 -2.24 12.38
CA ILE A 47 1.10 -1.72 13.68
C ILE A 47 0.44 -0.36 13.89
N PHE A 48 -0.26 -0.21 15.00
CA PHE A 48 -0.78 1.08 15.44
C PHE A 48 0.29 1.81 16.26
N ALA A 49 0.69 3.00 15.82
CA ALA A 49 1.64 3.85 16.54
C ALA A 49 0.93 5.04 17.18
N PRO A 50 1.38 5.51 18.36
CA PRO A 50 0.78 6.67 19.01
C PRO A 50 1.05 7.97 18.25
N CYS A 51 0.24 8.98 18.54
CA CYS A 51 0.47 10.33 18.07
C CYS A 51 1.75 10.89 18.73
N GLY A 52 2.60 11.56 17.96
CA GLY A 52 3.82 12.20 18.49
C GLY A 52 4.86 12.46 17.41
N ASP A 53 5.83 13.31 17.76
CA ASP A 53 6.94 13.77 16.93
C ASP A 53 8.32 13.51 17.58
N ASP A 54 8.35 12.72 18.66
CA ASP A 54 9.56 12.18 19.28
C ASP A 54 10.48 11.56 18.22
N CYS A 55 11.76 11.95 18.20
CA CYS A 55 12.70 11.51 17.17
C CYS A 55 12.82 9.98 17.11
N ASP A 56 12.88 9.33 18.27
CA ASP A 56 12.97 7.87 18.37
C ASP A 56 11.71 7.18 17.85
N LEU A 57 10.53 7.78 18.07
CA LEU A 57 9.26 7.28 17.52
C LEU A 57 9.26 7.36 16.01
N VAL A 58 9.62 8.52 15.46
CA VAL A 58 9.62 8.77 14.01
C VAL A 58 10.62 7.86 13.31
N GLU A 59 11.79 7.65 13.90
CA GLU A 59 12.80 6.72 13.42
C GLU A 59 12.28 5.28 13.45
N LYS A 60 11.71 4.84 14.58
CA LYS A 60 11.13 3.49 14.69
C LYS A 60 10.02 3.25 13.65
N ILE A 61 9.12 4.22 13.46
CA ILE A 61 8.06 4.13 12.45
C ILE A 61 8.65 3.99 11.04
N ARG A 62 9.70 4.76 10.72
CA ARG A 62 10.39 4.69 9.43
C ARG A 62 10.99 3.31 9.20
N ASP A 63 11.70 2.78 10.20
CA ASP A 63 12.36 1.47 10.11
C ASP A 63 11.36 0.33 9.92
N LEU A 64 10.26 0.36 10.67
CA LEU A 64 9.19 -0.63 10.54
C LEU A 64 8.55 -0.62 9.14
N ARG A 65 8.33 0.56 8.57
CA ARG A 65 7.84 0.69 7.19
C ARG A 65 8.86 0.18 6.17
N ALA A 66 10.16 0.46 6.38
CA ALA A 66 11.22 -0.03 5.52
C ALA A 66 11.35 -1.57 5.56
N GLN A 67 10.99 -2.20 6.69
CA GLN A 67 10.92 -3.66 6.86
C GLN A 67 9.64 -4.29 6.27
N GLY A 68 8.78 -3.50 5.61
CA GLY A 68 7.54 -3.99 4.99
C GLY A 68 6.33 -4.04 5.93
N SER A 69 6.45 -3.56 7.18
CA SER A 69 5.29 -3.42 8.07
C SER A 69 4.42 -2.24 7.67
N VAL A 70 3.10 -2.37 7.84
CA VAL A 70 2.18 -1.26 7.67
C VAL A 70 2.05 -0.55 9.02
N VAL A 71 2.48 0.71 9.11
CA VAL A 71 2.39 1.48 10.35
C VAL A 71 1.36 2.60 10.21
N ILE A 72 0.28 2.51 10.97
CA ILE A 72 -0.76 3.53 11.06
C ILE A 72 -0.50 4.35 12.32
N GLN A 73 -0.19 5.63 12.15
CA GLN A 73 0.03 6.53 13.28
C GLN A 73 -1.27 7.24 13.65
N GLN A 74 -1.61 7.24 14.93
CA GLN A 74 -2.75 7.96 15.47
C GLN A 74 -2.65 9.45 15.17
N LEU A 75 -3.78 10.06 14.78
CA LEU A 75 -3.89 11.51 14.62
C LEU A 75 -4.19 12.20 15.97
N PRO A 76 -3.79 13.47 16.15
CA PRO A 76 -4.16 14.26 17.32
C PRO A 76 -5.68 14.28 17.54
N GLY A 77 -6.15 13.88 18.72
CA GLY A 77 -7.58 13.88 19.07
C GLY A 77 -8.43 12.79 18.41
N GLN A 78 -7.82 11.81 17.73
CA GLN A 78 -8.54 10.72 17.10
C GLN A 78 -9.31 9.87 18.12
N SER A 79 -10.56 9.56 17.78
CA SER A 79 -11.37 8.52 18.43
C SER A 79 -11.26 7.20 17.64
N GLY A 80 -11.15 6.08 18.34
CA GLY A 80 -10.85 4.77 17.73
C GLY A 80 -9.34 4.53 17.62
N GLY A 81 -8.93 3.27 17.71
CA GLY A 81 -7.53 2.87 17.81
C GLY A 81 -7.21 1.62 16.99
N ALA A 82 -6.28 0.83 17.52
CA ALA A 82 -5.72 -0.32 16.83
C ALA A 82 -6.78 -1.37 16.42
N PHE A 83 -7.83 -1.57 17.22
CA PHE A 83 -8.87 -2.56 16.93
C PHE A 83 -9.76 -2.14 15.76
N GLU A 84 -10.26 -0.90 15.75
CA GLU A 84 -11.12 -0.38 14.68
C GLU A 84 -10.39 -0.32 13.33
N LEU A 85 -9.08 -0.10 13.37
CA LEU A 85 -8.20 -0.07 12.19
C LEU A 85 -7.71 -1.45 11.77
N LYS A 86 -8.15 -2.52 12.45
CA LYS A 86 -7.73 -3.91 12.19
C LYS A 86 -6.21 -4.08 12.22
N CYS A 87 -5.55 -3.34 13.11
CA CYS A 87 -4.14 -3.56 13.39
C CYS A 87 -3.96 -4.96 14.02
N SER A 88 -2.77 -5.53 13.88
CA SER A 88 -2.36 -6.78 14.55
C SER A 88 -1.52 -6.52 15.80
N ALA A 89 -0.99 -5.30 15.94
CA ALA A 89 -0.11 -4.93 17.04
C ALA A 89 -0.15 -3.42 17.32
N VAL A 90 0.39 -3.03 18.48
CA VAL A 90 0.59 -1.64 18.91
C VAL A 90 2.07 -1.36 19.14
N LEU A 91 2.48 -0.12 18.93
CA LEU A 91 3.81 0.37 19.28
C LEU A 91 3.71 1.13 20.60
N GLU A 92 4.38 0.65 21.64
CA GLU A 92 4.39 1.27 22.97
C GLU A 92 5.81 1.61 23.43
N LYS A 93 5.95 2.70 24.19
CA LYS A 93 7.24 3.10 24.78
C LYS A 93 7.40 2.43 26.13
N HIS A 94 8.29 1.45 26.24
CA HIS A 94 8.61 0.77 27.49
C HIS A 94 10.04 1.13 27.90
N ASN A 95 10.18 1.68 29.12
CA ASN A 95 11.39 2.32 29.63
C ASN A 95 11.86 3.50 28.77
N GLN A 96 12.62 3.23 27.70
CA GLN A 96 13.13 4.20 26.73
C GLN A 96 13.06 3.69 25.28
N ASN A 97 12.56 2.47 25.07
CA ASN A 97 12.56 1.83 23.76
C ASN A 97 11.14 1.61 23.25
N TRP A 98 10.95 1.81 21.96
CA TRP A 98 9.69 1.51 21.27
C TRP A 98 9.60 0.02 20.95
N GLN A 99 8.59 -0.64 21.51
CA GLN A 99 8.36 -2.09 21.38
C GLN A 99 7.02 -2.37 20.68
N ILE A 100 7.00 -3.43 19.88
CA ILE A 100 5.77 -3.92 19.24
C ILE A 100 5.14 -4.94 20.16
N LEU A 101 3.87 -4.73 20.51
CA LEU A 101 3.09 -5.63 21.35
C LEU A 101 1.87 -6.14 20.57
N PRO A 102 1.55 -7.44 20.65
CA PRO A 102 0.32 -7.96 20.05
C PRO A 102 -0.91 -7.34 20.73
N LEU A 103 -1.98 -7.17 19.97
CA LEU A 103 -3.28 -6.83 20.55
C LEU A 103 -3.81 -8.04 21.32
N ILE A 104 -4.20 -7.81 22.58
CA ILE A 104 -4.87 -8.79 23.45
C ILE A 104 -6.37 -8.64 23.30
#